data_AF-C5LQC9-F1
#
_entry.id   AF-C5LQC9-F1
#
_cell.length_a   1.000
_cell.length_b   1.000
_cell.length_c   1.000
_cell.angle_alpha   90.00
_cell.angle_beta   90.00
_cell.angle_gamma   90.00
#
_symmetry.space_group_name_H-M   'P 1'
#
loop_
_entity.id
_entity.type
_entity.pdbx_description
1 polymer ?
#
loop_
_entity_poly.entity_id
_entity_poly.type
_entity_poly.pdbx_seq_one_letter_code
_entity_poly.pdbx_strand_id
1 'polypeptide(L)'
;MNSINNTKDVPEKKEFALHRSSSEGSVISETTATSSDVVDAEKVSKWDLKTQTPHGGQEWSEIGNLVEDFSVTTNGLGPVSEALEAAKEALLTIEHYPPSDFEPAITDLAEFLSPHDSADMRSRLLLGNGASEMIDMISRLAPKGQWRPGPFTTQYQEYRRSATNAGRAELHWSDGGAKLTSIVNPCNPTGDYMHVEEIKEYDCEETLGGPSLA
;
A
#
# COMPACT_ATOMS: atom_id res chain seq x y z
N MET A 1 -68.49 2.27 -4.37
CA MET A 1 -68.28 2.25 -5.83
C MET A 1 -67.05 3.11 -6.14
N ASN A 2 -66.21 2.59 -7.04
CA ASN A 2 -64.95 3.12 -7.60
C ASN A 2 -63.65 2.74 -6.86
N SER A 3 -63.24 1.47 -7.07
CA SER A 3 -61.83 1.06 -7.12
C SER A 3 -61.18 1.62 -8.39
N ILE A 4 -60.02 2.26 -8.25
CA ILE A 4 -59.12 2.57 -9.36
C ILE A 4 -57.87 1.73 -9.12
N ASN A 5 -57.77 0.61 -9.82
CA ASN A 5 -56.56 -0.20 -9.94
C ASN A 5 -55.60 0.54 -10.89
N ASN A 6 -54.42 0.88 -10.40
CA ASN A 6 -53.35 1.45 -11.20
C ASN A 6 -52.14 0.51 -11.13
N THR A 7 -52.20 -0.58 -11.89
CA THR A 7 -51.05 -1.44 -12.17
C THR A 7 -50.17 -0.73 -13.19
N LYS A 8 -49.06 -0.14 -12.74
CA LYS A 8 -47.99 0.30 -13.62
C LYS A 8 -47.06 -0.89 -13.91
N ASP A 9 -46.82 -1.09 -15.19
CA ASP A 9 -45.97 -2.10 -15.79
C ASP A 9 -44.56 -2.12 -15.18
N VAL A 10 -44.14 -3.29 -14.73
CA VAL A 10 -42.75 -3.60 -14.36
C VAL A 10 -42.06 -4.10 -15.63
N PRO A 11 -40.94 -3.51 -16.08
CA PRO A 11 -40.22 -4.02 -17.25
C PRO A 11 -39.56 -5.36 -16.91
N GLU A 12 -39.82 -6.37 -17.74
CA GLU A 12 -39.18 -7.69 -17.66
C GLU A 12 -37.65 -7.60 -17.73
N LYS A 13 -36.99 -8.31 -16.81
CA LYS A 13 -35.53 -8.53 -16.85
C LYS A 13 -35.18 -9.38 -18.07
N LYS A 14 -34.41 -8.82 -18.99
CA LYS A 14 -33.74 -9.61 -20.05
C LYS A 14 -32.60 -10.41 -19.41
N GLU A 15 -32.73 -11.74 -19.39
CA GLU A 15 -31.64 -12.66 -19.13
C GLU A 15 -30.59 -12.55 -20.24
N PHE A 16 -29.34 -12.25 -19.86
CA PHE A 16 -28.19 -12.39 -20.75
C PHE A 16 -27.74 -13.86 -20.75
N ALA A 17 -28.08 -14.59 -21.80
CA ALA A 17 -27.57 -15.95 -22.02
C ALA A 17 -26.08 -15.89 -22.42
N LEU A 18 -25.19 -16.35 -21.54
CA LEU A 18 -23.80 -16.63 -21.90
C LEU A 18 -23.73 -17.85 -22.81
N HIS A 19 -23.29 -17.65 -24.04
CA HIS A 19 -22.94 -18.71 -24.98
C HIS A 19 -21.81 -19.56 -24.39
N ARG A 20 -22.13 -20.79 -23.95
CA ARG A 20 -21.12 -21.84 -23.74
C ARG A 20 -20.85 -22.50 -25.08
N SER A 21 -19.67 -22.25 -25.65
CA SER A 21 -19.15 -23.04 -26.75
C SER A 21 -18.35 -24.20 -26.17
N SER A 22 -18.89 -25.40 -26.37
CA SER A 22 -18.22 -26.68 -26.19
C SER A 22 -17.25 -26.89 -27.36
N SER A 23 -16.04 -27.37 -27.10
CA SER A 23 -15.27 -28.09 -28.11
C SER A 23 -14.53 -29.25 -27.46
N GLU A 24 -15.03 -30.44 -27.78
CA GLU A 24 -14.44 -31.74 -27.54
C GLU A 24 -13.09 -31.88 -28.28
N GLY A 25 -12.30 -32.84 -27.80
CA GLY A 25 -10.92 -33.06 -28.18
C GLY A 25 -10.66 -33.43 -29.65
N SER A 26 -9.39 -33.28 -30.04
CA SER A 26 -8.81 -33.95 -31.20
C SER A 26 -7.39 -34.38 -30.84
N VAL A 27 -7.06 -35.61 -31.21
CA VAL A 27 -5.84 -36.34 -30.88
C VAL A 27 -5.08 -36.61 -32.20
N ILE A 28 -3.76 -36.35 -32.16
CA ILE A 28 -2.63 -36.70 -33.07
C ILE A 28 -2.57 -36.16 -34.52
N SER A 29 -1.48 -35.46 -34.84
CA SER A 29 -0.41 -36.02 -35.70
C SER A 29 0.91 -35.26 -35.54
N GLU A 30 2.02 -36.00 -35.47
CA GLU A 30 3.38 -35.47 -35.60
C GLU A 30 3.63 -35.06 -37.06
N THR A 31 4.13 -33.85 -37.28
CA THR A 31 4.83 -33.52 -38.52
C THR A 31 5.91 -32.49 -38.23
N THR A 32 7.15 -32.89 -38.45
CA THR A 32 8.36 -32.08 -38.38
C THR A 32 8.33 -30.98 -39.45
N ALA A 33 8.39 -29.73 -39.03
CA ALA A 33 8.67 -28.59 -39.90
C ALA A 33 9.63 -27.61 -39.21
N THR A 34 10.57 -27.16 -40.03
CA THR A 34 11.82 -26.46 -39.74
C THR A 34 11.65 -25.02 -39.29
N SER A 35 12.50 -24.62 -38.33
CA SER A 35 13.12 -23.29 -38.13
C SER A 35 12.53 -22.11 -38.93
N SER A 36 11.64 -21.36 -38.32
CA SER A 36 11.64 -19.88 -38.27
C SER A 36 10.47 -19.44 -37.38
N ASP A 37 10.71 -18.39 -36.60
CA ASP A 37 9.71 -17.65 -35.81
C ASP A 37 9.29 -18.29 -34.47
N VAL A 38 10.27 -18.62 -33.62
CA VAL A 38 10.05 -18.48 -32.17
C VAL A 38 10.29 -17.01 -31.86
N VAL A 39 9.24 -16.20 -32.01
CA VAL A 39 9.15 -14.97 -31.23
C VAL A 39 9.05 -15.42 -29.78
N ASP A 40 10.18 -15.39 -29.06
CA ASP A 40 10.16 -15.34 -27.61
C ASP A 40 9.37 -14.07 -27.26
N ALA A 41 8.06 -14.25 -27.08
CA ALA A 41 7.27 -13.30 -26.33
C ALA A 41 7.86 -13.34 -24.93
N GLU A 42 8.86 -12.47 -24.68
CA GLU A 42 9.18 -12.05 -23.32
C GLU A 42 7.83 -11.80 -22.66
N LYS A 43 7.47 -12.65 -21.69
CA LYS A 43 6.31 -12.41 -20.85
C LYS A 43 6.57 -11.06 -20.21
N VAL A 44 5.96 -10.02 -20.78
CA VAL A 44 5.98 -8.67 -20.21
C VAL A 44 5.42 -8.85 -18.81
N SER A 45 6.32 -8.74 -17.82
CA SER A 45 5.95 -8.80 -16.42
C SER A 45 4.89 -7.73 -16.19
N LYS A 46 3.78 -8.10 -15.53
CA LYS A 46 2.77 -7.14 -15.03
C LYS A 46 3.42 -6.08 -14.14
N TRP A 47 4.55 -6.43 -13.53
CA TRP A 47 5.30 -5.62 -12.60
C TRP A 47 6.44 -4.88 -13.28
N ASP A 48 6.50 -3.57 -13.07
CA ASP A 48 7.72 -2.79 -13.28
C ASP A 48 8.66 -3.01 -12.09
N LEU A 49 9.44 -4.10 -12.15
CA LEU A 49 10.38 -4.47 -11.09
C LEU A 49 11.53 -3.45 -10.91
N LYS A 50 11.64 -2.43 -11.77
CA LYS A 50 12.60 -1.34 -11.58
C LYS A 50 12.10 -0.31 -10.57
N THR A 51 10.79 -0.06 -10.52
CA THR A 51 10.19 0.99 -9.69
C THR A 51 9.30 0.45 -8.57
N GLN A 52 8.80 -0.78 -8.72
CA GLN A 52 7.86 -1.41 -7.81
C GLN A 52 8.49 -2.62 -7.11
N THR A 53 8.13 -2.80 -5.84
CA THR A 53 8.35 -4.05 -5.11
C THR A 53 7.04 -4.82 -5.10
N PRO A 54 7.00 -6.05 -5.66
CA PRO A 54 5.82 -6.89 -5.55
C PRO A 54 5.48 -7.13 -4.07
N HIS A 55 4.20 -7.01 -3.75
CA HIS A 55 3.64 -7.28 -2.43
C HIS A 55 2.66 -8.44 -2.52
N GLY A 56 2.46 -9.13 -1.39
CA GLY A 56 1.34 -10.08 -1.29
C GLY A 56 0.02 -9.40 -1.63
N GLY A 57 -0.97 -10.21 -2.01
CA GLY A 57 -2.34 -9.78 -2.21
C GLY A 57 -2.57 -8.87 -3.42
N GLN A 58 -1.58 -8.54 -4.24
CA GLN A 58 -1.82 -7.71 -5.42
C GLN A 58 -2.48 -8.47 -6.58
N GLU A 59 -2.37 -9.80 -6.58
CA GLU A 59 -2.93 -10.71 -7.59
C GLU A 59 -4.22 -11.39 -7.13
N TRP A 60 -4.80 -10.99 -5.99
CA TRP A 60 -5.93 -11.67 -5.36
C TRP A 60 -7.09 -11.94 -6.33
N SER A 61 -7.40 -10.99 -7.21
CA SER A 61 -8.51 -11.07 -8.17
C SER A 61 -8.28 -12.06 -9.32
N GLU A 62 -7.04 -12.48 -9.55
CA GLU A 62 -6.65 -13.42 -10.61
C GLU A 62 -6.62 -14.87 -10.09
N ILE A 63 -6.66 -15.07 -8.78
CA ILE A 63 -6.63 -16.39 -8.14
C ILE A 63 -8.06 -16.94 -8.07
N GLY A 64 -8.44 -17.75 -9.06
CA GLY A 64 -9.80 -18.27 -9.21
C GLY A 64 -10.31 -19.18 -8.08
N ASN A 65 -9.43 -19.62 -7.19
CA ASN A 65 -9.74 -20.45 -6.02
C ASN A 65 -9.27 -19.83 -4.69
N LEU A 66 -9.12 -18.50 -4.63
CA LEU A 66 -8.75 -17.80 -3.41
C LEU A 66 -9.88 -17.94 -2.37
N VAL A 67 -9.56 -18.51 -1.22
CA VAL A 67 -10.49 -18.65 -0.09
C VAL A 67 -10.25 -17.53 0.92
N GLU A 68 -8.99 -17.35 1.33
CA GLU A 68 -8.54 -16.34 2.28
C GLU A 68 -7.14 -15.86 1.87
N ASP A 69 -6.84 -14.57 2.07
CA ASP A 69 -5.53 -13.97 1.78
C ASP A 69 -4.81 -13.56 3.07
N PHE A 70 -3.75 -14.29 3.41
CA PHE A 70 -2.86 -14.01 4.55
C PHE A 70 -1.48 -13.49 4.10
N SER A 71 -1.33 -13.12 2.84
CA SER A 71 -0.06 -12.63 2.28
C SER A 71 0.18 -11.14 2.54
N VAL A 72 -0.82 -10.45 3.09
CA VAL A 72 -0.82 -9.02 3.42
C VAL A 72 -1.21 -8.77 4.87
N THR A 73 -0.79 -7.63 5.40
CA THR A 73 -1.13 -7.18 6.76
C THR A 73 -2.41 -6.30 6.78
N THR A 74 -3.27 -6.41 5.78
CA THR A 74 -4.53 -5.65 5.72
C THR A 74 -5.55 -6.17 6.73
N ASN A 75 -6.40 -5.28 7.24
CA ASN A 75 -7.48 -5.67 8.16
C ASN A 75 -8.52 -6.54 7.43
N GLY A 76 -8.67 -7.80 7.86
CA GLY A 76 -9.61 -8.77 7.28
C GLY A 76 -11.09 -8.52 7.60
N LEU A 77 -11.43 -7.54 8.43
CA LEU A 77 -12.82 -7.19 8.77
C LEU A 77 -13.51 -6.34 7.69
N GLY A 78 -12.76 -5.82 6.72
CA GLY A 78 -13.27 -4.93 5.68
C GLY A 78 -13.59 -3.51 6.19
N PRO A 79 -14.05 -2.62 5.29
CA PRO A 79 -14.42 -1.27 5.67
C PRO A 79 -15.72 -1.24 6.47
N VAL A 80 -15.83 -0.29 7.39
CA VAL A 80 -17.11 0.00 8.07
C VAL A 80 -18.14 0.51 7.05
N SER A 81 -19.41 0.13 7.23
CA SER A 81 -20.49 0.43 6.27
C SER A 81 -20.64 1.93 5.98
N GLU A 82 -20.53 2.75 7.02
CA GLU A 82 -20.66 4.20 6.95
C GLU A 82 -19.53 4.82 6.12
N ALA A 83 -18.31 4.29 6.22
CA ALA A 83 -17.19 4.72 5.39
C ALA A 83 -17.40 4.36 3.91
N LEU A 84 -18.01 3.20 3.64
CA LEU A 84 -18.33 2.80 2.28
C LEU A 84 -19.41 3.70 1.65
N GLU A 85 -20.44 4.07 2.41
CA GLU A 85 -21.45 5.02 1.92
C GLU A 85 -20.85 6.41 1.71
N ALA A 86 -20.04 6.92 2.64
CA ALA A 86 -19.34 8.19 2.46
C ALA A 86 -18.43 8.18 1.21
N ALA A 87 -17.73 7.08 0.95
CA ALA A 87 -16.93 6.93 -0.26
C ALA A 87 -17.78 6.96 -1.55
N LYS A 88 -18.96 6.33 -1.54
CA LYS A 88 -19.91 6.39 -2.67
C LYS A 88 -20.43 7.80 -2.90
N GLU A 89 -20.74 8.53 -1.83
CA GLU A 89 -21.19 9.92 -1.92
C GLU A 89 -20.09 10.82 -2.47
N ALA A 90 -18.83 10.63 -2.06
CA ALA A 90 -17.70 11.41 -2.56
C ALA A 90 -17.49 11.25 -4.09
N LEU A 91 -17.90 10.12 -4.68
CA LEU A 91 -17.86 9.92 -6.14
C LEU A 91 -18.79 10.89 -6.89
N LEU A 92 -19.81 11.44 -6.23
CA LEU A 92 -20.75 12.38 -6.85
C LEU A 92 -20.14 13.76 -7.11
N THR A 93 -18.97 14.05 -6.55
CA THR A 93 -18.28 15.35 -6.70
C THR A 93 -16.87 15.20 -7.29
N ILE A 94 -16.55 14.03 -7.86
CA ILE A 94 -15.20 13.68 -8.34
C ILE A 94 -14.70 14.56 -9.49
N GLU A 95 -15.60 15.27 -10.16
CA GLU A 95 -15.28 16.23 -11.22
C GLU A 95 -14.60 17.53 -10.71
N HIS A 96 -14.53 17.71 -9.39
CA HIS A 96 -13.82 18.82 -8.76
C HIS A 96 -12.51 18.36 -8.13
N TYR A 97 -11.51 19.25 -8.13
CA TYR A 97 -10.31 19.02 -7.34
C TYR A 97 -10.67 18.96 -5.84
N PRO A 98 -10.04 18.06 -5.08
CA PRO A 98 -10.23 18.02 -3.63
C PRO A 98 -9.66 19.29 -2.98
N PRO A 99 -10.11 19.64 -1.76
CA PRO A 99 -9.51 20.71 -0.97
C PRO A 99 -7.99 20.50 -0.80
N SER A 100 -7.20 21.52 -1.09
CA SER A 100 -5.74 21.45 -1.01
C SER A 100 -5.19 21.50 0.42
N ASP A 101 -6.02 21.90 1.39
CA ASP A 101 -5.71 21.99 2.81
C ASP A 101 -6.10 20.72 3.59
N PHE A 102 -6.62 19.71 2.88
CA PHE A 102 -7.06 18.43 3.43
C PHE A 102 -8.22 18.51 4.44
N GLU A 103 -8.96 19.62 4.47
CA GLU A 103 -10.13 19.72 5.35
C GLU A 103 -11.35 18.98 4.76
N PRO A 104 -12.19 18.36 5.61
CA PRO A 104 -12.09 18.29 7.08
C PRO A 104 -11.18 17.17 7.62
N ALA A 105 -10.68 16.29 6.76
CA ALA A 105 -10.01 15.04 7.15
C ALA A 105 -8.80 15.23 8.08
N ILE A 106 -8.01 16.29 7.88
CA ILE A 106 -6.86 16.57 8.75
C ILE A 106 -7.28 17.02 10.15
N THR A 107 -8.38 17.78 10.28
CA THR A 107 -8.93 18.20 11.56
C THR A 107 -9.54 16.99 12.29
N ASP A 108 -10.34 16.19 11.60
CA ASP A 108 -10.95 14.98 12.17
C ASP A 108 -9.87 14.00 12.69
N LEU A 109 -8.77 13.84 11.96
CA LEU A 109 -7.64 13.02 12.40
C LEU A 109 -6.95 13.60 13.64
N ALA A 110 -6.78 14.92 13.70
CA ALA A 110 -6.16 15.57 14.84
C ALA A 110 -7.01 15.42 16.12
N GLU A 111 -8.33 15.56 16.00
CA GLU A 111 -9.28 15.34 17.10
C GLU A 111 -9.28 13.89 17.57
N PHE A 112 -9.19 12.92 16.64
CA PHE A 112 -9.08 11.51 16.99
C PHE A 112 -7.78 11.19 17.75
N LEU A 113 -6.64 11.73 17.30
CA LEU A 113 -5.32 11.43 17.88
C LEU A 113 -5.07 12.14 19.21
N SER A 114 -5.54 13.39 19.35
CA SER A 114 -5.37 14.19 20.56
C SER A 114 -6.61 15.05 20.84
N PRO A 115 -7.68 14.46 21.42
CA PRO A 115 -8.94 15.17 21.63
C PRO A 115 -8.84 16.43 22.50
N HIS A 116 -7.84 16.50 23.39
CA HIS A 116 -7.64 17.62 24.30
C HIS A 116 -6.67 18.69 23.78
N ASP A 117 -5.94 18.41 22.70
CA ASP A 117 -4.95 19.31 22.11
C ASP A 117 -4.93 19.19 20.58
N SER A 118 -6.11 19.14 19.98
CA SER A 118 -6.28 18.87 18.55
C SER A 118 -5.69 19.99 17.68
N ALA A 119 -5.66 21.23 18.18
CA ALA A 119 -5.07 22.35 17.46
C ALA A 119 -3.54 22.22 17.34
N ASP A 120 -2.84 21.88 18.42
CA ASP A 120 -1.39 21.61 18.36
C ASP A 120 -1.12 20.35 17.51
N MET A 121 -1.89 19.28 17.70
CA MET A 121 -1.76 18.05 16.91
C MET A 121 -1.92 18.33 15.42
N ARG A 122 -2.97 19.07 15.03
CA ARG A 122 -3.22 19.46 13.64
C ARG A 122 -2.03 20.20 13.02
N SER A 123 -1.34 21.04 13.80
CA SER A 123 -0.17 21.79 13.32
C SER A 123 1.05 20.91 13.00
N ARG A 124 1.07 19.66 13.50
CA ARG A 124 2.16 18.68 13.33
C ARG A 124 1.84 17.61 12.30
N LEU A 125 0.62 17.58 11.76
CA LEU A 125 0.18 16.56 10.80
C LEU A 125 0.44 16.97 9.35
N LEU A 126 0.76 15.98 8.53
CA LEU A 126 0.79 16.05 7.08
C LEU A 126 0.12 14.79 6.53
N LEU A 127 -0.83 14.95 5.62
CA LEU A 127 -1.47 13.83 4.93
C LEU A 127 -0.82 13.58 3.58
N GLY A 128 -0.88 12.34 3.12
CA GLY A 128 -0.36 11.90 1.83
C GLY A 128 -1.14 10.71 1.29
N ASN A 129 -0.82 10.33 0.06
CA ASN A 129 -1.39 9.20 -0.66
C ASN A 129 -0.81 7.86 -0.15
N GLY A 130 -1.10 7.56 1.11
CA GLY A 130 -0.58 6.40 1.82
C GLY A 130 0.84 6.60 2.39
N ALA A 131 1.26 5.67 3.25
CA ALA A 131 2.56 5.74 3.92
C ALA A 131 3.74 5.72 2.94
N SER A 132 3.62 5.01 1.81
CA SER A 132 4.67 4.94 0.78
C SER A 132 5.08 6.29 0.22
N GLU A 133 4.13 7.21 -0.01
CA GLU A 133 4.47 8.56 -0.50
C GLU A 133 5.31 9.30 0.55
N MET A 134 4.93 9.21 1.83
CA MET A 134 5.69 9.84 2.90
C MET A 134 7.10 9.27 3.03
N ILE A 135 7.26 7.94 2.92
CA ILE A 135 8.56 7.26 2.94
C ILE A 135 9.45 7.77 1.78
N ASP A 136 8.90 7.89 0.58
CA ASP A 136 9.63 8.39 -0.59
C ASP A 136 10.02 9.87 -0.43
N MET A 137 9.09 10.72 0.02
CA MET A 137 9.36 12.14 0.26
C MET A 137 10.43 12.37 1.32
N ILE A 138 10.32 11.73 2.49
CA ILE A 138 11.31 11.83 3.57
C ILE A 138 12.67 11.34 3.07
N SER A 139 12.72 10.25 2.31
CA SER A 139 13.97 9.76 1.71
C SER A 139 14.63 10.80 0.81
N ARG A 140 13.87 11.61 0.07
CA ARG A 140 14.41 12.67 -0.79
C ARG A 140 14.85 13.92 -0.01
N LEU A 141 14.07 14.31 1.00
CA LEU A 141 14.20 15.58 1.72
C LEU A 141 15.16 15.54 2.91
N ALA A 142 15.36 14.38 3.53
CA ALA A 142 16.30 14.24 4.65
C ALA A 142 17.73 14.66 4.24
N PRO A 143 18.60 15.06 5.20
CA PRO A 143 19.97 15.46 4.90
C PRO A 143 20.71 14.47 3.99
N LYS A 144 21.51 14.98 3.05
CA LYS A 144 22.26 14.13 2.11
C LYS A 144 23.24 13.24 2.86
N GLY A 145 23.28 11.97 2.48
CA GLY A 145 24.17 10.97 3.06
C GLY A 145 23.57 9.58 3.00
N GLN A 146 24.25 8.65 3.67
CA GLN A 146 23.91 7.24 3.64
C GLN A 146 22.62 6.94 4.42
N TRP A 147 21.96 5.85 4.05
CA TRP A 147 20.77 5.33 4.71
C TRP A 147 21.10 4.04 5.45
N ARG A 148 20.40 3.78 6.55
CA ARG A 148 20.52 2.53 7.31
C ARG A 148 19.13 1.98 7.68
N PRO A 149 18.93 0.65 7.59
CA PRO A 149 17.76 0.01 8.21
C PRO A 149 17.80 0.14 9.74
N GLY A 150 16.67 -0.14 10.38
CA GLY A 150 16.57 -0.24 11.84
C GLY A 150 17.33 -1.47 12.38
N PRO A 151 17.29 -1.71 13.70
CA PRO A 151 18.08 -2.76 14.34
C PRO A 151 17.65 -4.19 14.00
N PHE A 152 16.54 -4.36 13.25
CA PHE A 152 16.03 -5.67 12.86
C PHE A 152 16.68 -6.16 11.55
N THR A 153 16.96 -7.46 11.49
CA THR A 153 17.68 -8.07 10.36
C THR A 153 16.87 -8.06 9.05
N THR A 154 15.55 -8.03 9.15
CA THR A 154 14.63 -7.94 8.02
C THR A 154 13.57 -6.88 8.34
N GLN A 155 13.30 -6.01 7.37
CA GLN A 155 12.25 -4.99 7.48
C GLN A 155 11.50 -4.79 6.16
N TYR A 156 10.40 -4.04 6.25
CA TYR A 156 9.60 -3.62 5.11
C TYR A 156 10.48 -2.94 4.04
N GLN A 157 10.44 -3.49 2.82
CA GLN A 157 11.41 -3.15 1.77
C GLN A 157 11.21 -1.76 1.15
N GLU A 158 10.06 -1.12 1.40
CA GLU A 158 9.73 0.19 0.84
C GLU A 158 10.73 1.29 1.26
N TYR A 159 11.27 1.19 2.48
CA TYR A 159 12.31 2.10 2.97
C TYR A 159 13.61 1.96 2.19
N ARG A 160 14.08 0.73 1.96
CA ARG A 160 15.28 0.44 1.15
C ARG A 160 15.10 0.92 -0.28
N ARG A 161 13.95 0.62 -0.89
CA ARG A 161 13.59 1.07 -2.25
C ARG A 161 13.64 2.59 -2.35
N SER A 162 12.97 3.28 -1.44
CA SER A 162 12.89 4.75 -1.42
C SER A 162 14.25 5.40 -1.18
N ALA A 163 15.07 4.85 -0.27
CA ALA A 163 16.42 5.31 -0.03
C ALA A 163 17.33 5.14 -1.26
N THR A 164 17.24 3.97 -1.92
CA THR A 164 17.97 3.69 -3.16
C THR A 164 17.59 4.65 -4.27
N ASN A 165 16.29 4.88 -4.47
CA ASN A 165 15.77 5.84 -5.46
C ASN A 165 16.19 7.28 -5.16
N ALA A 166 16.36 7.63 -3.88
CA ALA A 166 16.90 8.91 -3.45
C ALA A 166 18.45 9.02 -3.56
N GLY A 167 19.12 7.98 -4.06
CA GLY A 167 20.58 7.95 -4.25
C GLY A 167 21.37 7.75 -2.96
N ARG A 168 20.77 7.16 -1.93
CA ARG A 168 21.44 6.89 -0.64
C ARG A 168 22.05 5.50 -0.67
N ALA A 169 23.36 5.42 -0.42
CA ALA A 169 24.01 4.14 -0.21
C ALA A 169 23.55 3.53 1.12
N GLU A 170 23.23 2.23 1.11
CA GLU A 170 22.86 1.47 2.30
C GLU A 170 24.10 1.16 3.16
N LEU A 171 23.94 1.34 4.47
CA LEU A 171 24.85 0.89 5.51
C LEU A 171 24.35 -0.40 6.16
N HIS A 172 25.25 -1.17 6.78
CA HIS A 172 24.83 -2.27 7.63
C HIS A 172 24.06 -1.71 8.85
N TRP A 173 23.07 -2.46 9.36
CA TRP A 173 22.18 -1.99 10.44
C TRP A 173 22.90 -1.54 11.72
N SER A 174 24.12 -2.04 11.95
CA SER A 174 24.97 -1.72 13.10
C SER A 174 26.02 -0.62 12.83
N ASP A 175 26.16 -0.15 11.58
CA ASP A 175 27.19 0.84 11.22
C ASP A 175 26.72 2.25 11.56
N GLY A 176 27.53 3.03 12.29
CA GLY A 176 27.22 4.43 12.58
C GLY A 176 27.33 5.37 11.36
N GLY A 177 26.86 6.60 11.52
CA GLY A 177 27.09 7.68 10.54
C GLY A 177 26.02 7.84 9.45
N ALA A 178 24.93 7.08 9.53
CA ALA A 178 23.76 7.27 8.68
C ALA A 178 23.19 8.69 8.81
N LYS A 179 22.68 9.25 7.71
CA LYS A 179 21.93 10.52 7.71
C LYS A 179 20.42 10.33 7.69
N LEU A 180 19.99 9.09 7.48
CA LEU A 180 18.61 8.66 7.59
C LEU A 180 18.60 7.21 8.09
N THR A 181 17.93 6.98 9.21
CA THR A 181 17.66 5.64 9.74
C THR A 181 16.17 5.38 9.67
N SER A 182 15.76 4.20 9.21
CA SER A 182 14.35 3.83 9.11
C SER A 182 14.02 2.66 10.03
N ILE A 183 13.30 2.94 11.11
CA ILE A 183 12.85 1.95 12.09
C ILE A 183 11.38 1.62 11.85
N VAL A 184 11.05 0.33 11.78
CA VAL A 184 9.66 -0.16 11.67
C VAL A 184 9.32 -0.85 12.99
N ASN A 185 8.35 -0.34 13.72
CA ASN A 185 8.00 -0.84 15.04
C ASN A 185 6.47 -0.84 15.27
N PRO A 186 5.81 -2.00 15.45
CA PRO A 186 6.37 -3.35 15.32
C PRO A 186 6.92 -3.63 13.92
N CYS A 187 7.98 -4.43 13.83
CA CYS A 187 8.67 -4.72 12.58
C CYS A 187 7.83 -5.60 11.64
N ASN A 188 7.78 -5.25 10.35
CA ASN A 188 7.26 -6.12 9.30
C ASN A 188 8.45 -6.76 8.55
N PRO A 189 8.55 -8.10 8.43
CA PRO A 189 7.51 -9.11 8.69
C PRO A 189 7.62 -9.84 10.03
N THR A 190 8.62 -9.54 10.85
CA THR A 190 8.98 -10.38 12.00
C THR A 190 8.06 -10.21 13.20
N GLY A 191 7.41 -9.05 13.32
CA GLY A 191 6.66 -8.67 14.52
C GLY A 191 7.54 -8.24 15.69
N ASP A 192 8.87 -8.15 15.50
CA ASP A 192 9.79 -7.69 16.54
C ASP A 192 9.37 -6.29 17.01
N TYR A 193 9.44 -6.07 18.32
CA TYR A 193 8.95 -4.85 18.95
C TYR A 193 9.99 -4.28 19.90
N MET A 194 10.24 -2.98 19.78
CA MET A 194 10.99 -2.19 20.75
C MET A 194 10.01 -1.33 21.55
N HIS A 195 10.17 -1.33 22.87
CA HIS A 195 9.44 -0.43 23.73
C HIS A 195 9.87 1.02 23.49
N VAL A 196 8.96 1.95 23.80
CA VAL A 196 9.18 3.39 23.57
C VAL A 196 10.46 3.90 24.23
N GLU A 197 10.78 3.43 25.44
CA GLU A 197 12.02 3.86 26.12
C GLU A 197 13.28 3.32 25.41
N GLU A 198 13.25 2.09 24.88
CA GLU A 198 14.35 1.53 24.10
C GLU A 198 14.58 2.29 22.79
N ILE A 199 13.50 2.75 22.14
CA ILE A 199 13.61 3.60 20.93
C ILE A 199 14.24 4.95 21.27
N LYS A 200 13.84 5.57 22.39
CA LYS A 200 14.44 6.84 22.83
C LYS A 200 15.93 6.69 23.14
N GLU A 201 16.32 5.59 23.80
CA GLU A 201 17.71 5.27 24.09
C GLU A 201 18.50 5.10 22.79
N TYR A 202 17.98 4.29 21.85
CA TYR A 202 18.56 4.10 20.52
C TYR A 202 18.75 5.42 19.76
N ASP A 203 17.73 6.27 19.74
CA ASP A 203 17.81 7.59 19.09
C ASP A 203 18.86 8.48 19.74
N CYS A 204 18.98 8.47 21.07
CA CYS A 204 19.97 9.29 21.79
C CYS A 204 21.41 8.84 21.49
N GLU A 205 21.68 7.54 21.50
CA GLU A 205 23.01 6.99 21.21
C GLU A 205 23.47 7.32 19.77
N GLU A 206 22.53 7.27 18.82
CA GLU A 206 22.80 7.41 17.39
C GLU A 206 22.80 8.87 16.90
N THR A 207 22.00 9.76 17.48
CA THR A 207 21.88 11.16 17.01
C THR A 207 22.81 12.14 17.73
N LEU A 208 23.21 11.85 18.97
CA LEU A 208 24.03 12.75 19.78
C LEU A 208 25.53 12.40 19.75
N GLY A 209 25.90 11.28 19.13
CA GLY A 209 27.21 10.67 19.30
C GLY A 209 27.32 10.11 20.72
N GLY A 210 27.56 8.80 20.84
CA GLY A 210 27.68 8.09 22.12
C GLY A 210 28.52 8.83 23.18
N PRO A 211 28.32 8.49 24.46
CA PRO A 211 28.46 9.40 25.58
C PRO A 211 29.85 10.02 25.73
N SER A 212 29.89 11.35 25.77
CA SER A 212 30.78 12.09 26.68
C SER A 212 30.15 12.05 28.08
N LEU A 213 30.15 10.88 28.72
CA LEU A 213 29.95 10.80 30.17
C LEU A 213 31.34 10.81 30.81
N ALA A 214 31.67 11.97 31.38
CA ALA A 214 32.80 12.16 32.29
C ALA A 214 32.57 11.42 33.61
#